data_AF-A0A7J4AZR2-F1
#
_entry.id   AF-A0A7J4AZR2-F1
#
_cell.length_a   1.000
_cell.length_b   1.000
_cell.length_c   1.000
_cell.angle_alpha   90.00
_cell.angle_beta   90.00
_cell.angle_gamma   90.00
#
_symmetry.space_group_name_H-M   'P 1'
#
loop_
_entity.id
_entity.type
_entity.pdbx_description
1 polymer ?
#
loop_
_entity_poly.entity_id
_entity_poly.type
_entity_poly.pdbx_seq_one_letter_code
_entity_poly.pdbx_strand_id
1 'polypeptide(L)'
;MSITEQKPSLSTLEKQELYRLLAENKRIDGRSPLQYRNINVQLDYIEKAEGSAFVELGNTKILAAVKVGVALPFADTPNEGILIVNAELVPLASPVFEPGPPSEESISLARYV
;
A
#
# COMPACT_ATOMS: atom_id res chain seq x y z
N MET A 1 3.09 3.35 -24.29
CA MET A 1 1.74 3.93 -24.20
C MET A 1 1.78 5.03 -23.15
N SER A 2 1.15 6.16 -23.43
CA SER A 2 1.30 7.40 -22.65
C SER A 2 0.73 7.23 -21.24
N ILE A 3 1.61 7.05 -20.25
CA ILE A 3 1.29 7.20 -18.83
C ILE A 3 1.14 8.69 -18.51
N THR A 4 0.05 9.29 -18.97
CA THR A 4 -0.35 10.59 -18.42
C THR A 4 -1.04 10.29 -17.10
N GLU A 5 -0.31 10.46 -16.00
CA GLU A 5 -0.82 10.47 -14.64
C GLU A 5 -1.99 11.47 -14.57
N GLN A 6 -3.23 11.01 -14.73
CA GLN A 6 -4.41 11.85 -14.51
C GLN A 6 -4.61 11.98 -13.01
N LYS A 7 -3.71 12.74 -12.35
CA LYS A 7 -4.00 13.31 -11.04
C LYS A 7 -5.25 14.17 -11.21
N PRO A 8 -6.35 13.92 -10.46
CA PRO A 8 -7.50 14.80 -10.49
C PRO A 8 -7.01 16.22 -10.18
N SER A 9 -7.24 17.14 -11.12
CA SER A 9 -6.84 18.52 -10.96
C SER A 9 -7.70 19.13 -9.86
N LEU A 10 -7.10 19.35 -8.68
CA LEU A 10 -7.75 20.10 -7.61
C LEU A 10 -8.13 21.48 -8.14
N SER A 11 -9.39 21.84 -7.96
CA SER A 11 -9.90 23.16 -8.29
C SER A 11 -9.19 24.23 -7.46
N THR A 12 -9.20 25.47 -7.95
CA THR A 12 -8.61 26.61 -7.22
C THR A 12 -9.23 26.77 -5.83
N LEU A 13 -10.53 26.52 -5.70
CA LEU A 13 -11.26 26.60 -4.43
C LEU A 13 -10.83 25.53 -3.43
N GLU A 14 -10.70 24.28 -3.87
CA GLU A 14 -10.23 23.18 -3.02
C GLU A 14 -8.82 23.43 -2.50
N LYS A 15 -7.93 23.98 -3.35
CA LYS A 15 -6.58 24.37 -2.94
C LYS A 15 -6.61 25.48 -1.88
N GLN A 16 -7.41 26.52 -2.09
CA GLN A 16 -7.54 27.63 -1.13
C GLN A 16 -8.05 27.13 0.22
N GLU A 17 -9.05 26.26 0.22
CA GLU A 17 -9.59 25.68 1.46
C GLU A 17 -8.55 24.80 2.17
N LEU A 18 -7.77 24.01 1.43
CA LEU A 18 -6.69 23.22 2.00
C LEU A 18 -5.67 24.10 2.73
N TYR A 19 -5.26 25.22 2.13
CA TYR A 19 -4.32 26.16 2.75
C TYR A 19 -4.92 26.83 3.99
N ARG A 20 -6.21 27.17 3.97
CA ARG A 20 -6.91 27.73 5.13
C ARG A 20 -6.90 26.74 6.30
N LEU A 21 -7.24 25.48 6.05
CA LEU A 21 -7.25 24.43 7.07
C LEU A 21 -5.85 24.16 7.64
N LEU A 22 -4.83 24.16 6.78
CA LEU A 22 -3.44 24.01 7.22
C LEU A 22 -2.99 25.16 8.13
N ALA A 23 -3.39 26.41 7.84
CA ALA A 23 -3.12 27.56 8.70
C ALA A 23 -3.79 27.43 10.09
N GLU A 24 -4.92 26.72 10.16
CA GLU A 24 -5.61 26.37 11.41
C GLU A 24 -5.11 25.06 12.05
N ASN A 25 -4.02 24.48 11.52
CA ASN A 25 -3.43 23.22 11.96
C ASN A 25 -4.42 22.03 11.89
N LYS A 26 -5.27 22.03 10.86
CA LYS A 26 -6.30 21.00 10.61
C LYS A 26 -6.15 20.44 9.19
N ARG A 27 -6.63 19.21 9.02
CA ARG A 27 -6.75 18.53 7.73
C ARG A 27 -8.22 18.55 7.25
N ILE A 28 -8.45 18.16 5.99
CA ILE A 28 -9.78 18.09 5.37
C ILE A 28 -10.79 17.21 6.13
N ASP A 29 -10.30 16.23 6.87
CA ASP A 29 -11.09 15.29 7.67
C ASP A 29 -11.05 15.62 9.17
N GLY A 30 -10.65 16.85 9.52
CA GLY A 30 -10.63 17.37 10.89
C GLY A 30 -9.48 16.87 11.77
N ARG A 31 -8.64 15.96 11.27
CA ARG A 31 -7.47 15.45 11.99
C ARG A 31 -6.37 16.49 12.12
N SER A 32 -5.52 16.36 13.14
CA SER A 32 -4.28 17.14 13.23
C SER A 32 -3.25 16.66 12.20
N PRO A 33 -2.21 17.45 11.85
CA PRO A 33 -1.24 17.07 10.83
C PRO A 33 -0.50 15.76 11.12
N LEU A 34 -0.24 15.46 12.39
CA LEU A 34 0.48 14.28 12.86
C LEU A 34 -0.43 13.09 13.21
N GLN A 35 -1.75 13.29 13.21
CA GLN A 35 -2.70 12.25 13.56
C GLN A 35 -2.92 11.28 12.38
N TYR A 36 -2.67 10.00 12.62
CA TYR A 36 -2.97 8.93 11.67
C TYR A 36 -4.48 8.77 11.43
N ARG A 37 -4.83 8.10 10.32
CA ARG A 37 -6.20 7.59 10.13
C ARG A 37 -6.42 6.43 11.10
N ASN A 38 -7.68 6.06 11.33
CA ASN A 38 -7.99 4.87 12.14
C ASN A 38 -7.30 3.64 11.55
N ILE A 39 -6.62 2.85 12.39
CA ILE A 39 -5.95 1.61 12.00
C ILE A 39 -6.74 0.44 12.59
N ASN A 40 -7.15 -0.48 11.73
CA ASN A 40 -7.75 -1.76 12.11
C ASN A 40 -6.89 -2.89 11.55
N VAL A 41 -6.63 -3.91 12.36
CA VAL A 41 -5.82 -5.07 11.96
C VAL A 41 -6.57 -6.33 12.34
N GLN A 42 -6.88 -7.14 11.34
CA GLN A 42 -7.45 -8.47 11.51
C GLN A 42 -6.38 -9.49 11.15
N LEU A 43 -5.95 -10.29 12.14
CA LEU A 43 -5.00 -11.38 11.94
C LEU A 43 -5.74 -12.63 11.44
N ASP A 44 -5.00 -13.54 10.81
CA ASP A 44 -5.50 -14.84 10.34
C ASP A 44 -6.70 -14.73 9.39
N TYR A 45 -6.72 -13.68 8.56
CA TYR A 45 -7.79 -13.40 7.60
C TYR A 45 -7.91 -14.45 6.48
N ILE A 46 -6.79 -15.04 6.05
CA ILE A 46 -6.73 -16.14 5.08
C ILE A 46 -6.39 -17.43 5.82
N GLU A 47 -7.41 -18.28 6.04
CA GLU A 47 -7.26 -19.56 6.76
C GLU A 47 -6.20 -20.50 6.16
N LYS A 48 -6.01 -20.43 4.84
CA LYS A 48 -5.07 -21.30 4.12
C LYS A 48 -3.62 -20.79 4.17
N ALA A 49 -3.37 -19.56 4.60
CA ALA A 49 -2.02 -19.02 4.70
C ALA A 49 -1.41 -19.37 6.07
N GLU A 50 -0.09 -19.59 6.13
CA GLU A 50 0.61 -19.85 7.40
C GLU A 50 0.60 -18.61 8.32
N GLY A 51 0.47 -17.43 7.74
CA GLY A 51 0.18 -16.19 8.45
C GLY A 51 -0.49 -15.21 7.50
N SER A 52 -1.45 -14.43 7.99
CA SER A 52 -2.08 -13.38 7.19
C SER A 52 -2.60 -12.23 8.05
N ALA A 53 -2.71 -11.06 7.44
CA ALA A 53 -3.26 -9.88 8.07
C ALA A 53 -4.03 -9.04 7.06
N PHE A 54 -5.25 -8.65 7.42
CA PHE A 54 -6.04 -7.64 6.72
C PHE A 54 -5.97 -6.34 7.51
N VAL A 55 -5.42 -5.29 6.89
CA VAL A 55 -5.14 -4.01 7.52
C VAL A 55 -5.95 -2.92 6.85
N GLU A 56 -6.64 -2.12 7.65
CA GLU A 56 -7.39 -0.94 7.19
C GLU A 56 -6.77 0.31 7.82
N LEU A 57 -6.34 1.27 6.99
CA LEU A 57 -5.89 2.60 7.39
C LEU A 57 -6.86 3.64 6.82
N GLY A 58 -7.94 3.90 7.55
CA GLY A 58 -9.11 4.59 7.03
C GLY A 58 -9.68 3.83 5.82
N ASN A 59 -9.75 4.48 4.67
CA ASN A 59 -10.28 3.87 3.44
C ASN A 59 -9.25 3.01 2.68
N THR A 60 -7.98 3.05 3.08
CA THR A 60 -6.93 2.22 2.46
C THR A 60 -6.97 0.84 3.07
N LYS A 61 -7.09 -0.20 2.24
CA LYS A 61 -7.18 -1.60 2.67
C LYS A 61 -6.06 -2.41 2.03
N ILE A 62 -5.39 -3.23 2.84
CA ILE A 62 -4.26 -4.07 2.41
C ILE A 62 -4.48 -5.48 2.96
N LEU A 63 -4.20 -6.49 2.14
CA LEU A 63 -4.17 -7.88 2.55
C LEU A 63 -2.75 -8.40 2.36
N ALA A 64 -2.13 -8.88 3.44
CA ALA A 64 -0.83 -9.52 3.41
C ALA A 64 -0.96 -10.98 3.85
N ALA A 65 -0.21 -11.86 3.20
CA ALA A 65 -0.18 -13.28 3.51
C ALA A 65 1.23 -13.84 3.35
N VAL A 66 1.58 -14.80 4.19
CA VAL A 66 2.86 -15.50 4.19
C VAL A 66 2.60 -16.94 3.77
N LYS A 67 3.44 -17.42 2.86
CA LYS A 67 3.54 -18.82 2.46
C LYS A 67 4.95 -19.31 2.68
N VAL A 68 5.08 -20.46 3.33
CA VAL A 68 6.38 -21.07 3.63
C VAL A 68 6.52 -22.36 2.83
N GLY A 69 7.69 -22.58 2.25
CA GLY A 69 8.02 -23.78 1.49
C GLY A 69 9.50 -24.12 1.62
N VAL A 70 9.84 -25.36 1.27
CA VAL A 70 11.24 -25.80 1.22
C VAL A 70 11.82 -25.45 -0.14
N ALA A 71 12.95 -24.75 -0.14
CA ALA A 71 13.70 -24.40 -1.33
C ALA A 71 15.21 -24.64 -1.11
N LEU A 72 15.95 -24.79 -2.20
CA LEU A 72 17.41 -24.79 -2.12
C LEU A 72 17.89 -23.36 -1.82
N PRO A 73 18.80 -23.16 -0.86
CA PRO A 73 19.37 -21.86 -0.58
C PRO A 73 20.24 -21.39 -1.76
N PHE A 74 20.53 -20.09 -1.82
CA PHE A 74 21.45 -19.58 -2.82
C PHE A 74 22.88 -20.08 -2.56
N ALA A 75 23.66 -20.24 -3.64
CA ALA A 75 24.99 -20.83 -3.57
C ALA A 75 25.98 -19.99 -2.74
N ASP A 76 25.77 -18.68 -2.70
CA ASP A 76 26.52 -17.71 -1.91
C ASP A 76 26.09 -17.68 -0.43
N THR A 77 24.85 -18.05 -0.10
CA THR A 77 24.31 -18.08 1.27
C THR A 77 23.68 -19.44 1.65
N PRO A 78 24.46 -20.54 1.70
CA PRO A 78 23.94 -21.90 1.84
C PRO A 78 23.30 -22.23 3.19
N ASN A 79 23.52 -21.40 4.23
CA ASN A 79 22.96 -21.59 5.57
C ASN A 79 21.82 -20.61 5.89
N GLU A 80 21.32 -19.87 4.91
CA GLU A 80 20.28 -18.86 5.09
C GLU A 80 18.97 -19.26 4.38
N GLY A 81 17.85 -18.79 4.94
CA GLY A 81 16.54 -18.92 4.32
C GLY A 81 16.32 -17.85 3.25
N ILE A 82 15.34 -18.07 2.39
CA ILE A 82 14.97 -17.13 1.33
C ILE A 82 13.70 -16.39 1.76
N LEU A 83 13.75 -15.06 1.77
CA LEU A 83 12.58 -14.19 1.91
C LEU A 83 12.30 -13.51 0.58
N ILE A 84 11.08 -13.70 0.07
CA ILE A 84 10.60 -13.04 -1.14
C ILE A 84 9.39 -12.20 -0.75
N VAL A 85 9.50 -10.89 -0.94
CA VAL A 85 8.40 -9.95 -0.75
C VAL A 85 7.87 -9.56 -2.12
N ASN A 86 6.57 -9.76 -2.34
CA ASN A 86 5.87 -9.31 -3.53
C ASN A 86 4.76 -8.36 -3.11
N ALA A 87 4.51 -7.35 -3.93
CA ALA A 87 3.38 -6.46 -3.80
C ALA A 87 2.68 -6.35 -5.15
N GLU A 88 1.35 -6.33 -5.13
CA GLU A 88 0.50 -6.20 -6.30
C GLU A 88 -0.52 -5.07 -6.10
N LEU A 89 -0.56 -4.15 -7.05
CA LEU A 89 -1.57 -3.10 -7.13
C LEU A 89 -2.64 -3.53 -8.14
N VAL A 90 -3.65 -4.24 -7.65
CA VAL A 90 -4.71 -4.82 -8.49
C VAL A 90 -5.71 -3.77 -8.99
N PRO A 91 -6.29 -3.89 -10.20
CA PRO A 91 -7.30 -2.97 -10.73
C PRO A 91 -8.54 -2.78 -9.83
N LEU A 92 -8.82 -3.76 -8.95
CA LEU A 92 -9.88 -3.65 -7.95
C LEU A 92 -9.60 -2.53 -6.91
N ALA A 93 -8.32 -2.24 -6.63
CA ALA A 93 -7.93 -1.27 -5.61
C ALA A 93 -8.00 0.18 -6.10
N SER A 94 -7.88 0.42 -7.40
CA SER A 94 -7.95 1.76 -7.99
C SER A 94 -8.21 1.70 -9.49
N PRO A 95 -9.03 2.62 -10.06
CA PRO A 95 -9.28 2.69 -11.49
C PRO A 95 -8.04 3.04 -12.32
N VAL A 96 -6.96 3.53 -11.70
CA VAL A 96 -5.70 3.83 -12.38
C VAL A 96 -4.77 2.62 -12.50
N PHE A 97 -5.06 1.52 -11.79
CA PHE A 97 -4.22 0.33 -11.84
C PHE A 97 -4.62 -0.55 -13.01
N GLU A 98 -3.64 -0.88 -13.85
CA GLU A 98 -3.82 -1.74 -15.01
C GLU A 98 -3.41 -3.18 -14.68
N PRO A 99 -4.07 -4.19 -15.27
CA PRO A 99 -3.66 -5.58 -15.13
C PRO A 99 -2.34 -5.83 -15.87
N GLY A 100 -1.47 -6.67 -15.29
CA GLY A 100 -0.22 -7.05 -15.92
C GLY A 100 0.87 -7.35 -14.90
N PRO A 101 2.14 -7.41 -15.34
CA PRO A 101 3.28 -7.48 -14.44
C PRO A 101 3.29 -6.29 -13.45
N PRO A 102 3.93 -6.44 -12.28
CA PRO A 102 4.03 -5.37 -11.30
C PRO A 102 4.56 -4.06 -11.90
N SER A 103 3.85 -2.95 -11.65
CA SER A 103 4.31 -1.61 -12.03
C SER A 103 5.55 -1.21 -11.23
N GLU A 104 6.23 -0.13 -11.65
CA GLU A 104 7.37 0.42 -10.90
C GLU A 104 6.99 0.78 -9.46
N GLU A 105 5.77 1.28 -9.22
CA GLU A 105 5.31 1.57 -7.85
C GLU A 105 5.15 0.30 -7.03
N SER A 106 4.59 -0.76 -7.64
CA SER A 106 4.41 -2.07 -7.00
C SER A 106 5.75 -2.72 -6.64
N ILE A 107 6.72 -2.68 -7.56
CA ILE A 107 8.08 -3.18 -7.34
C ILE A 107 8.78 -2.38 -6.25
N SER A 108 8.63 -1.05 -6.26
CA SER A 108 9.23 -0.18 -5.26
C SER A 108 8.64 -0.46 -3.88
N LEU A 109 7.31 -0.61 -3.77
CA LEU A 109 6.63 -0.91 -2.52
C LEU A 109 7.13 -2.22 -1.89
N ALA A 110 7.37 -3.25 -2.70
CA ALA A 110 7.91 -4.52 -2.22
C ALA A 110 9.36 -4.42 -1.71
N ARG A 111 10.14 -3.41 -2.14
CA ARG A 111 11.56 -3.24 -1.79
C ARG A 111 11.83 -2.30 -0.60
N TYR A 112 10.88 -1.43 -0.26
CA TYR A 112 11.03 -0.51 0.88
C TYR A 112 10.89 -1.20 2.24
N VAL A 113 10.53 -2.50 2.25
CA VAL A 113 10.29 -3.31 3.45
C VAL A 113 11.60 -3.71 4.13
#